data_AF-A0A937N7N5-F1
#
_entry.id   AF-A0A937N7N5-F1
#
_cell.length_a   1.000
_cell.length_b   1.000
_cell.length_c   1.000
_cell.angle_alpha   90.00
_cell.angle_beta   90.00
_cell.angle_gamma   90.00
#
_symmetry.space_group_name_H-M   'P 1'
#
loop_
_entity.id
_entity.type
_entity.pdbx_description
1 polymer ?
#
loop_
_entity_poly.entity_id
_entity_poly.type
_entity_poly.pdbx_seq_one_letter_code
_entity_poly.pdbx_strand_id
1 'polypeptide(L)'
;MKKLQCLAAAMLLLLAAHETRGADVSGEIKKPDQSHGAGVDYRLVGDASFGWQRGHFAGDLDINGYRFTMETGGGNQTVFSGVISGAGSFVWNGGGNGRWQTTPSFFKGDKPNTSSGTLTILRGTLAFAKPAGVTAHAGDRLVLGGGTNQAIVRLDASHQINDACDLVITGKHEGRIWTQGFSETVGTLDLQSFGYIDLGDGNSVLTFADSSGAKWDLSKTLTVQNWTEDQDRILFGAGEPGLTEDQLSRLGFENPSESPPGLYSAKLLPDGQIAPDRKVEAVNPPFDVTAAARAERRKLYEISGRANLSGTNTPLADGTRISFFGDSITWQNVYISEIERSLRASEGTRGLDLQLRNHGINGGGVLSVRDGVEKAAYVDAKNRDGKQASFAEVIAVDKASVVVVFIGINDAWWRNTSPKDFEQALRDIVSAARANETNLALATLTVFREKPDGSNPIDPKCDQFAEITRKVASSTNTTLVDLRKVFLAYLQNHNAELRVDGSLNSVSMGVLTYDGVHPNATGNLLLADHIAQGIYEASKR
;
A
#
# COMPACT_ATOMS: atom_id res chain seq x y z
N MET A 1 -13.76 45.79 82.51
CA MET A 1 -13.22 46.99 81.81
C MET A 1 -12.11 46.55 80.86
N LYS A 2 -12.01 47.15 79.66
CA LYS A 2 -10.83 47.38 78.76
C LYS A 2 -9.59 46.43 78.89
N LYS A 3 -8.84 46.02 77.86
CA LYS A 3 -8.77 46.19 76.37
C LYS A 3 -7.68 45.19 75.90
N LEU A 4 -7.82 44.44 74.80
CA LEU A 4 -7.39 44.75 73.42
C LEU A 4 -5.87 44.58 73.12
N GLN A 5 -5.50 43.67 72.20
CA GLN A 5 -4.22 43.57 71.41
C GLN A 5 -2.91 43.33 72.21
N CYS A 6 -1.81 42.72 71.73
CA CYS A 6 -1.36 41.99 70.52
C CYS A 6 -0.01 41.26 70.89
N LEU A 7 0.67 40.36 70.13
CA LEU A 7 0.57 39.78 68.78
C LEU A 7 1.24 38.36 68.74
N ALA A 8 1.06 37.60 67.65
CA ALA A 8 1.91 36.55 67.02
C ALA A 8 3.04 35.81 67.79
N ALA A 9 2.99 34.46 67.75
CA ALA A 9 4.06 33.61 67.20
C ALA A 9 3.63 32.13 67.03
N ALA A 10 4.15 31.47 65.99
CA ALA A 10 4.30 30.01 65.84
C ALA A 10 3.04 29.09 65.87
N MET A 11 2.16 29.24 64.86
CA MET A 11 1.44 28.07 64.31
C MET A 11 1.93 27.83 62.87
N LEU A 12 3.09 27.18 62.75
CA LEU A 12 3.71 26.87 61.47
C LEU A 12 3.00 25.64 60.86
N LEU A 13 1.91 25.86 60.11
CA LEU A 13 1.42 24.82 59.20
C LEU A 13 2.48 24.60 58.11
N LEU A 14 3.18 23.46 58.17
CA LEU A 14 3.75 22.88 56.95
C LEU A 14 2.59 22.38 56.08
N LEU A 15 1.98 23.29 55.34
CA LEU A 15 1.40 22.96 54.04
C LEU A 15 2.56 22.71 53.08
N ALA A 16 3.14 21.52 53.18
CA ALA A 16 3.92 20.98 52.08
C ALA A 16 2.96 20.85 50.90
N ALA A 17 3.13 21.72 49.89
CA ALA A 17 2.55 21.48 48.59
C ALA A 17 3.09 20.13 48.12
N HIS A 18 2.26 19.08 48.16
CA HIS A 18 2.46 17.92 47.32
C HIS A 18 2.28 18.43 45.89
N GLU A 19 3.37 18.84 45.25
CA GLU A 19 3.48 18.64 43.81
C GLU A 19 3.14 17.18 43.57
N THR A 20 2.04 16.91 42.88
CA THR A 20 1.72 15.59 42.37
C THR A 20 2.74 15.26 41.28
N ARG A 21 3.94 14.84 41.70
CA ARG A 21 4.91 14.25 40.78
C ARG A 21 4.22 13.10 40.09
N GLY A 22 4.13 13.20 38.77
CA GLY A 22 3.68 12.10 37.93
C GLY A 22 4.53 10.86 38.15
N ALA A 23 4.01 9.70 37.77
CA ALA A 23 4.76 8.46 37.83
C ALA A 23 6.02 8.58 36.96
N ASP A 24 7.20 8.44 37.59
CA ASP A 24 8.47 8.36 36.90
C ASP A 24 8.50 7.07 36.04
N VAL A 25 8.65 7.22 34.73
CA VAL A 25 8.56 6.13 33.75
C VAL A 25 9.73 6.11 32.76
N SER A 26 10.10 4.90 32.34
CA SER A 26 11.08 4.61 31.29
C SER A 26 10.87 3.18 30.76
N GLY A 27 11.42 2.87 29.59
CA GLY A 27 11.27 1.57 28.94
C GLY A 27 9.90 1.33 28.31
N GLU A 28 9.61 0.07 27.95
CA GLU A 28 8.34 -0.33 27.33
C GLU A 28 7.25 -0.57 28.39
N ILE A 29 6.17 0.20 28.34
CA ILE A 29 5.03 0.11 29.26
C ILE A 29 3.77 -0.23 28.45
N LYS A 30 3.45 -1.53 28.37
CA LYS A 30 2.36 -2.07 27.54
C LYS A 30 0.95 -1.63 27.95
N LYS A 31 0.77 -1.31 29.23
CA LYS A 31 -0.51 -0.88 29.83
C LYS A 31 -0.27 0.16 30.95
N PRO A 32 0.04 1.42 30.61
CA PRO A 32 0.37 2.44 31.60
C PRO A 32 -0.69 2.62 32.69
N ASP A 33 -1.97 2.51 32.33
CA ASP A 33 -3.09 2.62 33.27
C ASP A 33 -3.19 1.46 34.27
N GLN A 34 -2.77 0.24 33.89
CA GLN A 34 -2.74 -0.91 34.79
C GLN A 34 -1.47 -0.92 35.64
N SER A 35 -0.36 -0.38 35.11
CA SER A 35 0.91 -0.27 35.83
C SER A 35 0.92 0.87 36.87
N HIS A 36 0.27 1.99 36.58
CA HIS A 36 0.38 3.22 37.39
C HIS A 36 -0.96 3.80 37.85
N GLY A 37 -2.07 3.50 37.15
CA GLY A 37 -3.41 4.01 37.46
C GLY A 37 -4.04 4.79 36.29
N ALA A 38 -5.37 4.79 36.23
CA ALA A 38 -6.10 5.52 35.21
C ALA A 38 -6.07 7.04 35.49
N GLY A 39 -5.62 7.85 34.52
CA GLY A 39 -5.56 9.31 34.66
C GLY A 39 -4.42 9.82 35.54
N VAL A 40 -3.42 8.99 35.83
CA VAL A 40 -2.18 9.40 36.50
C VAL A 40 -1.30 10.18 35.53
N ASP A 41 -0.71 11.27 35.99
CA ASP A 41 0.29 12.05 35.26
C ASP A 41 1.62 11.27 35.19
N TYR A 42 2.43 11.51 34.17
CA TYR A 42 3.69 10.80 33.91
C TYR A 42 4.85 11.77 33.76
N ARG A 43 6.04 11.36 34.24
CA ARG A 43 7.30 12.04 33.97
C ARG A 43 8.30 11.05 33.39
N LEU A 44 8.95 11.38 32.28
CA LEU A 44 10.01 10.52 31.75
C LEU A 44 11.28 10.68 32.59
N VAL A 45 11.88 9.54 32.97
CA VAL A 45 13.23 9.46 33.57
C VAL A 45 14.21 8.69 32.68
N GLY A 46 13.80 8.43 31.44
CA GLY A 46 14.50 7.71 30.39
C GLY A 46 13.60 7.63 29.15
N ASP A 47 14.15 7.19 28.03
CA ASP A 47 13.36 6.84 26.84
C ASP A 47 12.23 5.87 27.21
N ALA A 48 11.01 6.15 26.76
CA ALA A 48 9.81 5.39 27.12
C ALA A 48 8.92 5.11 25.93
N SER A 49 8.23 3.97 25.93
CA SER A 49 7.14 3.69 24.99
C SER A 49 5.88 3.21 25.68
N PHE A 50 4.72 3.73 25.25
CA PHE A 50 3.41 3.30 25.73
C PHE A 50 2.76 2.37 24.70
N GLY A 51 2.28 1.22 25.15
CA GLY A 51 1.74 0.17 24.29
C GLY A 51 0.22 0.21 24.05
N TRP A 52 -0.18 -0.60 23.08
CA TRP A 52 -1.49 -0.59 22.41
C TRP A 52 -2.67 -1.18 23.17
N GLN A 53 -2.44 -1.77 24.35
CA GLN A 53 -3.49 -2.51 25.06
C GLN A 53 -4.49 -1.61 25.81
N ARG A 54 -4.41 -0.30 25.58
CA ARG A 54 -5.44 0.68 25.95
C ARG A 54 -5.49 1.83 24.94
N GLY A 55 -6.70 2.18 24.48
CA GLY A 55 -6.91 3.28 23.54
C GLY A 55 -7.09 4.68 24.15
N HIS A 56 -6.89 4.90 25.45
CA HIS A 56 -7.23 6.19 26.10
C HIS A 56 -6.26 6.60 27.23
N PHE A 57 -5.56 7.72 27.03
CA PHE A 57 -4.63 8.36 27.97
C PHE A 57 -5.13 9.76 28.34
N ALA A 58 -5.14 10.10 29.64
CA ALA A 58 -5.81 11.31 30.14
C ALA A 58 -5.02 12.09 31.21
N GLY A 59 -3.98 11.50 31.81
CA GLY A 59 -3.04 12.26 32.64
C GLY A 59 -2.04 13.01 31.77
N ASP A 60 -1.44 14.05 32.34
CA ASP A 60 -0.43 14.88 31.69
C ASP A 60 0.90 14.10 31.56
N LEU A 61 1.77 14.48 30.61
CA LEU A 61 3.05 13.82 30.32
C LEU A 61 4.18 14.84 30.18
N ASP A 62 5.14 14.81 31.10
CA ASP A 62 6.39 15.55 30.99
C ASP A 62 7.48 14.68 30.33
N ILE A 63 7.89 15.08 29.11
CA ILE A 63 8.90 14.40 28.30
C ILE A 63 10.32 14.57 28.89
N ASN A 64 10.57 15.61 29.70
CA ASN A 64 11.76 15.77 30.55
C ASN A 64 13.13 15.47 29.87
N GLY A 65 13.29 15.83 28.59
CA GLY A 65 14.53 15.67 27.81
C GLY A 65 14.69 14.34 27.07
N TYR A 66 13.73 13.41 27.16
CA TYR A 66 13.83 12.06 26.60
C TYR A 66 13.03 11.89 25.30
N ARG A 67 13.07 10.69 24.71
CA ARG A 67 12.16 10.29 23.64
C ARG A 67 10.97 9.52 24.19
N PHE A 68 9.77 10.00 23.85
CA PHE A 68 8.53 9.26 24.02
C PHE A 68 8.14 8.56 22.71
N THR A 69 7.61 7.33 22.78
CA THR A 69 7.02 6.65 21.62
C THR A 69 5.63 6.11 21.96
N MET A 70 4.61 6.48 21.19
CA MET A 70 3.29 5.84 21.28
C MET A 70 3.18 4.70 20.26
N GLU A 71 2.99 3.47 20.75
CA GLU A 71 2.85 2.26 19.94
C GLU A 71 1.38 1.84 19.85
N THR A 72 0.73 2.12 18.72
CA THR A 72 -0.69 1.78 18.49
C THR A 72 -0.95 0.29 18.22
N GLY A 73 0.10 -0.54 18.09
CA GLY A 73 -0.04 -1.99 17.93
C GLY A 73 -0.68 -2.41 16.62
N GLY A 74 -0.38 -1.69 15.53
CA GLY A 74 -0.91 -1.96 14.20
C GLY A 74 -2.07 -1.07 13.77
N GLY A 75 -2.22 0.12 14.37
CA GLY A 75 -3.28 1.08 14.03
C GLY A 75 -4.56 0.93 14.85
N ASN A 76 -4.50 0.39 16.07
CA ASN A 76 -5.63 0.55 17.00
C ASN A 76 -5.84 2.04 17.28
N GLN A 77 -7.10 2.45 17.41
CA GLN A 77 -7.44 3.82 17.76
C GLN A 77 -6.95 4.13 19.18
N THR A 78 -6.10 5.16 19.28
CA THR A 78 -5.57 5.68 20.53
C THR A 78 -5.95 7.14 20.68
N VAL A 79 -6.30 7.54 21.90
CA VAL A 79 -6.69 8.90 22.25
C VAL A 79 -5.78 9.36 23.39
N PHE A 80 -5.02 10.43 23.17
CA PHE A 80 -4.28 11.14 24.21
C PHE A 80 -5.02 12.46 24.50
N SER A 81 -5.30 12.75 25.77
CA SER A 81 -6.13 13.88 26.19
C SER A 81 -5.58 14.73 27.33
N GLY A 82 -4.45 14.31 27.93
CA GLY A 82 -3.67 15.17 28.81
C GLY A 82 -2.83 16.20 28.05
N VAL A 83 -2.13 17.05 28.80
CA VAL A 83 -1.09 17.97 28.34
C VAL A 83 0.21 17.22 28.14
N ILE A 84 0.92 17.51 27.05
CA ILE A 84 2.30 17.07 26.84
C ILE A 84 3.22 18.27 27.04
N SER A 85 4.23 18.14 27.90
CA SER A 85 5.14 19.22 28.31
C SER A 85 6.61 18.77 28.30
N GLY A 86 7.53 19.73 28.47
CA GLY A 86 8.97 19.47 28.54
C GLY A 86 9.64 19.37 27.17
N ALA A 87 10.96 19.57 27.13
CA ALA A 87 11.73 19.38 25.90
C ALA A 87 11.92 17.88 25.61
N GLY A 88 12.08 17.50 24.34
CA GLY A 88 12.51 16.15 23.97
C GLY A 88 12.10 15.78 22.55
N SER A 89 11.70 14.52 22.35
CA SER A 89 11.12 14.09 21.07
C SER A 89 9.95 13.13 21.29
N PHE A 90 8.99 13.17 20.38
CA PHE A 90 7.82 12.30 20.41
C PHE A 90 7.69 11.56 19.07
N VAL A 91 7.67 10.23 19.11
CA VAL A 91 7.39 9.38 17.95
C VAL A 91 5.98 8.80 18.07
N TRP A 92 5.14 9.06 17.06
CA TRP A 92 3.85 8.40 16.89
C TRP A 92 4.00 7.21 15.94
N ASN A 93 3.85 5.99 16.46
CA ASN A 93 3.90 4.75 15.70
C ASN A 93 2.47 4.19 15.49
N GLY A 94 1.75 4.83 14.58
CA GLY A 94 0.44 4.43 14.08
C GLY A 94 0.50 3.28 13.06
N GLY A 95 -0.66 2.85 12.57
CA GLY A 95 -0.81 2.00 11.39
C GLY A 95 -0.32 0.55 11.47
N GLY A 96 -0.94 -0.31 10.64
CA GLY A 96 -0.50 -1.69 10.44
C GLY A 96 0.66 -1.79 9.45
N ASN A 97 1.39 -2.91 9.44
CA ASN A 97 2.32 -3.17 8.34
C ASN A 97 1.53 -3.56 7.09
N GLY A 98 1.66 -2.78 6.00
CA GLY A 98 0.97 -3.04 4.73
C GLY A 98 -0.55 -2.91 4.76
N ARG A 99 -1.15 -2.32 5.81
CA ARG A 99 -2.60 -2.05 5.91
C ARG A 99 -2.83 -0.58 6.18
N TRP A 100 -3.57 0.09 5.30
CA TRP A 100 -3.91 1.50 5.46
C TRP A 100 -4.69 1.75 6.77
N GLN A 101 -4.30 2.77 7.53
CA GLN A 101 -5.04 3.19 8.71
C GLN A 101 -6.14 4.16 8.27
N THR A 102 -7.38 3.68 8.23
CA THR A 102 -8.56 4.49 7.86
C THR A 102 -9.18 5.22 9.04
N THR A 103 -9.00 4.71 10.26
CA THR A 103 -9.53 5.32 11.50
C THR A 103 -8.41 6.05 12.24
N PRO A 104 -8.51 7.38 12.46
CA PRO A 104 -7.46 8.14 13.14
C PRO A 104 -7.36 7.80 14.63
N SER A 105 -6.19 8.08 15.16
CA SER A 105 -5.95 8.31 16.59
C SER A 105 -5.97 9.81 16.88
N PHE A 106 -6.12 10.23 18.13
CA PHE A 106 -6.43 11.62 18.49
C PHE A 106 -5.52 12.19 19.58
N PHE A 107 -4.99 13.40 19.37
CA PHE A 107 -4.60 14.31 20.45
C PHE A 107 -5.76 15.28 20.71
N LYS A 108 -6.31 15.28 21.92
CA LYS A 108 -7.46 16.12 22.28
C LYS A 108 -7.27 16.76 23.66
N GLY A 109 -8.35 17.29 24.22
CA GLY A 109 -8.38 17.93 25.54
C GLY A 109 -8.16 19.43 25.46
N ASP A 110 -8.70 20.16 26.43
CA ASP A 110 -8.97 21.60 26.31
C ASP A 110 -7.78 22.49 26.68
N LYS A 111 -6.66 21.89 27.10
CA LYS A 111 -5.41 22.58 27.45
C LYS A 111 -4.37 22.44 26.33
N PRO A 112 -3.56 23.47 26.05
CA PRO A 112 -2.47 23.39 25.09
C PRO A 112 -1.35 22.47 25.58
N ASN A 113 -0.71 21.78 24.66
CA ASN A 113 0.58 21.15 24.87
C ASN A 113 1.67 22.23 24.90
N THR A 114 2.74 22.00 25.66
CA THR A 114 3.87 22.94 25.81
C THR A 114 5.22 22.24 25.62
N SER A 115 5.22 21.03 25.05
CA SER A 115 6.43 20.27 24.75
C SER A 115 7.19 20.84 23.55
N SER A 116 8.50 20.98 23.68
CA SER A 116 9.38 21.46 22.60
C SER A 116 10.21 20.33 21.98
N GLY A 117 10.67 20.54 20.74
CA GLY A 117 11.38 19.56 19.93
C GLY A 117 10.48 18.84 18.92
N THR A 118 11.02 17.75 18.34
CA THR A 118 10.40 17.08 17.19
C THR A 118 9.24 16.15 17.56
N LEU A 119 8.11 16.30 16.87
CA LEU A 119 7.10 15.26 16.72
C LEU A 119 7.31 14.52 15.39
N THR A 120 7.47 13.21 15.43
CA THR A 120 7.57 12.34 14.25
C THR A 120 6.36 11.44 14.17
N ILE A 121 5.46 11.67 13.22
CA ILE A 121 4.45 10.69 12.82
C ILE A 121 5.16 9.68 11.91
N LEU A 122 5.65 8.60 12.50
CA LEU A 122 6.44 7.59 11.81
C LEU A 122 5.59 6.85 10.77
N ARG A 123 4.34 6.57 11.14
CA ARG A 123 3.27 6.04 10.28
C ARG A 123 1.91 6.13 10.98
N GLY A 124 0.84 5.85 10.24
CA GLY A 124 -0.57 5.94 10.65
C GLY A 124 -1.14 7.35 10.51
N THR A 125 -2.38 7.51 10.99
CA THR A 125 -3.11 8.80 10.98
C THR A 125 -3.32 9.30 12.40
N LEU A 126 -2.85 10.52 12.67
CA LEU A 126 -2.97 11.21 13.95
C LEU A 126 -3.72 12.54 13.74
N ALA A 127 -4.89 12.66 14.36
CA ALA A 127 -5.71 13.85 14.39
C ALA A 127 -5.32 14.76 15.56
N PHE A 128 -5.05 16.02 15.27
CA PHE A 128 -5.02 17.11 16.24
C PHE A 128 -6.46 17.60 16.40
N ALA A 129 -7.04 17.31 17.57
CA ALA A 129 -8.44 17.47 17.92
C ALA A 129 -8.61 18.13 19.29
N LYS A 130 -7.73 19.10 19.59
CA LYS A 130 -7.96 20.11 20.64
C LYS A 130 -8.88 21.21 20.06
N PRO A 131 -9.49 22.07 20.90
CA PRO A 131 -10.29 23.20 20.41
C PRO A 131 -9.46 24.15 19.53
N ALA A 132 -10.13 24.94 18.68
CA ALA A 132 -9.45 25.90 17.80
C ALA A 132 -8.60 26.89 18.61
N GLY A 133 -7.36 27.15 18.15
CA GLY A 133 -6.39 27.99 18.86
C GLY A 133 -5.71 27.32 20.07
N VAL A 134 -5.99 26.04 20.36
CA VAL A 134 -5.35 25.30 21.46
C VAL A 134 -4.28 24.38 20.91
N THR A 135 -3.01 24.73 21.14
CA THR A 135 -1.84 24.04 20.59
C THR A 135 -1.82 22.53 20.89
N ALA A 136 -1.94 21.70 19.85
CA ALA A 136 -1.72 20.26 19.89
C ALA A 136 -0.24 19.90 19.69
N HIS A 137 0.51 20.69 18.90
CA HIS A 137 1.97 20.53 18.74
C HIS A 137 2.71 21.86 18.93
N ALA A 138 3.40 21.99 20.05
CA ALA A 138 4.18 23.18 20.42
C ALA A 138 5.66 23.11 20.01
N GLY A 139 6.07 22.03 19.33
CA GLY A 139 7.43 21.82 18.89
C GLY A 139 7.85 22.71 17.73
N ASP A 140 9.15 22.69 17.43
CA ASP A 140 9.78 23.39 16.32
C ASP A 140 9.81 22.57 15.01
N ARG A 141 9.52 21.26 15.08
CA ARG A 141 9.55 20.36 13.92
C ARG A 141 8.46 19.30 13.97
N LEU A 142 7.80 19.08 12.83
CA LEU A 142 6.85 17.99 12.59
C LEU A 142 7.33 17.16 11.40
N VAL A 143 7.63 15.88 11.63
CA VAL A 143 8.11 14.95 10.61
C VAL A 143 7.00 13.95 10.28
N LEU A 144 6.64 13.87 9.00
CA LEU A 144 5.71 12.90 8.45
C LEU A 144 6.51 11.83 7.69
N GLY A 145 6.53 10.61 8.23
CA GLY A 145 7.06 9.42 7.58
C GLY A 145 8.31 8.83 8.23
N GLY A 146 9.07 8.07 7.44
CA GLY A 146 10.18 7.22 7.90
C GLY A 146 9.79 5.80 8.33
N GLY A 147 8.50 5.49 8.48
CA GLY A 147 7.98 4.15 8.75
C GLY A 147 7.73 3.29 7.52
N THR A 148 6.92 2.23 7.69
CA THR A 148 6.59 1.23 6.65
C THR A 148 5.19 1.42 6.02
N ASN A 149 4.57 2.58 6.21
CA ASN A 149 3.21 2.88 5.79
C ASN A 149 3.00 4.42 5.73
N GLN A 150 1.83 4.87 5.28
CA GLN A 150 1.39 6.28 5.29
C GLN A 150 1.69 6.97 6.63
N ALA A 151 1.95 8.27 6.62
CA ALA A 151 2.11 9.12 7.80
C ALA A 151 1.30 10.40 7.61
N ILE A 152 0.19 10.50 8.35
CA ILE A 152 -0.81 11.55 8.15
C ILE A 152 -1.00 12.33 9.44
N VAL A 153 -0.78 13.65 9.39
CA VAL A 153 -1.34 14.59 10.36
C VAL A 153 -2.68 15.07 9.84
N ARG A 154 -3.70 15.08 10.70
CA ARG A 154 -5.04 15.57 10.39
C ARG A 154 -5.43 16.69 11.36
N LEU A 155 -6.02 17.76 10.87
CA LEU A 155 -6.56 18.83 11.72
C LEU A 155 -8.07 18.62 11.90
N ASP A 156 -8.55 18.60 13.14
CA ASP A 156 -9.98 18.61 13.50
C ASP A 156 -10.44 19.98 14.06
N ALA A 157 -9.54 20.98 14.07
CA ALA A 157 -9.79 22.40 14.36
C ALA A 157 -8.61 23.27 13.87
N SER A 158 -8.83 24.57 13.63
CA SER A 158 -7.79 25.51 13.20
C SER A 158 -6.79 25.88 14.30
N HIS A 159 -5.57 26.30 13.93
CA HIS A 159 -4.56 26.89 14.82
C HIS A 159 -4.16 25.98 15.99
N GLN A 160 -3.68 24.77 15.66
CA GLN A 160 -3.25 23.75 16.63
C GLN A 160 -1.74 23.46 16.56
N ILE A 161 -1.04 23.91 15.53
CA ILE A 161 0.41 23.78 15.39
C ILE A 161 1.07 25.11 15.78
N ASN A 162 2.29 25.04 16.31
CA ASN A 162 3.14 26.21 16.47
C ASN A 162 3.45 26.84 15.09
N ASP A 163 3.13 28.11 14.89
CA ASP A 163 3.39 28.88 13.66
C ASP A 163 4.84 28.80 13.16
N ALA A 164 5.82 28.52 14.04
CA ALA A 164 7.24 28.37 13.69
C ALA A 164 7.68 26.90 13.48
N CYS A 165 6.74 25.93 13.45
CA CYS A 165 7.05 24.51 13.32
C CYS A 165 7.36 24.12 11.87
N ASP A 166 8.60 23.76 11.56
CA ASP A 166 8.98 23.23 10.25
C ASP A 166 8.26 21.89 9.97
N LEU A 167 7.65 21.77 8.78
CA LEU A 167 7.03 20.53 8.30
C LEU A 167 8.00 19.77 7.39
N VAL A 168 8.19 18.47 7.64
CA VAL A 168 9.10 17.61 6.87
C VAL A 168 8.35 16.39 6.37
N ILE A 169 8.36 16.16 5.06
CA ILE A 169 7.71 14.98 4.44
C ILE A 169 8.79 14.04 3.91
N THR A 170 8.98 12.88 4.55
CA THR A 170 10.14 12.00 4.31
C THR A 170 9.82 10.50 4.28
N GLY A 171 10.73 9.70 3.72
CA GLY A 171 10.61 8.25 3.64
C GLY A 171 10.11 7.73 2.28
N LYS A 172 9.50 6.53 2.29
CA LYS A 172 9.11 5.78 1.07
C LYS A 172 7.59 5.69 0.85
N HIS A 173 6.81 6.14 1.81
CA HIS A 173 5.36 6.05 1.84
C HIS A 173 4.77 7.45 1.91
N GLU A 174 3.47 7.54 1.70
CA GLU A 174 2.72 8.79 1.73
C GLU A 174 2.96 9.61 3.00
N GLY A 175 3.43 10.85 2.88
CA GLY A 175 3.30 11.87 3.92
C GLY A 175 2.17 12.83 3.56
N ARG A 176 1.19 13.04 4.45
CA ARG A 176 0.02 13.91 4.20
C ARG A 176 -0.24 14.87 5.37
N ILE A 177 -0.46 16.15 5.07
CA ILE A 177 -1.21 17.06 5.93
C ILE A 177 -2.65 17.12 5.43
N TRP A 178 -3.61 16.81 6.29
CA TRP A 178 -5.04 16.81 5.97
C TRP A 178 -5.77 17.84 6.82
N THR A 179 -6.19 18.95 6.22
CA THR A 179 -6.73 20.10 6.97
C THR A 179 -8.22 20.00 7.27
N GLN A 180 -9.01 19.19 6.53
CA GLN A 180 -10.47 19.05 6.70
C GLN A 180 -11.21 20.40 6.81
N GLY A 181 -10.88 21.37 5.94
CA GLY A 181 -11.50 22.70 5.94
C GLY A 181 -11.01 23.66 7.04
N PHE A 182 -10.02 23.27 7.85
CA PHE A 182 -9.44 24.11 8.91
C PHE A 182 -8.21 24.89 8.42
N SER A 183 -7.94 26.02 9.08
CA SER A 183 -6.82 26.90 8.77
C SER A 183 -5.63 26.65 9.70
N GLU A 184 -4.41 26.76 9.17
CA GLU A 184 -3.19 26.55 9.95
C GLU A 184 -2.03 27.40 9.45
N THR A 185 -1.14 27.78 10.38
CA THR A 185 0.14 28.42 10.07
C THR A 185 1.26 27.51 10.56
N VAL A 186 2.30 27.33 9.74
CA VAL A 186 3.48 26.52 10.07
C VAL A 186 4.75 27.20 9.55
N GLY A 187 5.90 26.66 9.96
CA GLY A 187 7.22 27.05 9.51
C GLY A 187 7.49 26.66 8.06
N THR A 188 8.74 26.33 7.74
CA THR A 188 9.11 25.98 6.36
C THR A 188 8.65 24.56 6.01
N LEU A 189 8.49 24.28 4.71
CA LEU A 189 8.30 22.92 4.20
C LEU A 189 9.63 22.35 3.71
N ASP A 190 9.96 21.13 4.13
CA ASP A 190 11.08 20.32 3.65
C ASP A 190 10.56 19.03 2.98
N LEU A 191 10.50 19.05 1.65
CA LEU A 191 9.99 17.93 0.84
C LEU A 191 11.11 16.95 0.47
N GLN A 192 11.18 15.83 1.16
CA GLN A 192 12.19 14.76 0.97
C GLN A 192 11.62 13.47 0.35
N SER A 193 10.30 13.42 0.15
CA SER A 193 9.56 12.27 -0.41
C SER A 193 8.29 12.75 -1.11
N PHE A 194 7.55 11.86 -1.78
CA PHE A 194 6.26 12.22 -2.37
C PHE A 194 5.26 12.54 -1.27
N GLY A 195 4.65 13.74 -1.34
CA GLY A 195 3.77 14.24 -0.30
C GLY A 195 2.42 14.71 -0.82
N TYR A 196 1.48 14.90 0.09
CA TYR A 196 0.14 15.40 -0.20
C TYR A 196 -0.29 16.49 0.79
N ILE A 197 -0.97 17.52 0.26
CA ILE A 197 -1.80 18.43 1.05
C ILE A 197 -3.23 18.08 0.69
N ASP A 198 -4.05 17.67 1.66
CA ASP A 198 -5.45 17.33 1.46
C ASP A 198 -6.30 18.38 2.19
N LEU A 199 -7.08 19.16 1.46
CA LEU A 199 -7.83 20.26 2.04
C LEU A 199 -9.19 19.81 2.63
N GLY A 200 -9.67 18.62 2.26
CA GLY A 200 -10.99 18.11 2.65
C GLY A 200 -12.14 19.03 2.24
N ASP A 201 -13.23 19.01 3.01
CA ASP A 201 -14.38 19.90 2.81
C ASP A 201 -14.28 21.15 3.70
N GLY A 202 -14.39 22.35 3.13
CA GLY A 202 -14.45 23.62 3.87
C GLY A 202 -13.59 24.72 3.25
N ASN A 203 -13.19 25.70 4.05
CA ASN A 203 -12.39 26.86 3.61
C ASN A 203 -11.00 26.79 4.25
N SER A 204 -10.10 25.98 3.70
CA SER A 204 -8.75 25.82 4.27
C SER A 204 -7.86 27.00 3.91
N VAL A 205 -7.18 27.55 4.91
CA VAL A 205 -6.08 28.51 4.70
C VAL A 205 -4.84 27.93 5.37
N LEU A 206 -3.91 27.40 4.57
CA LEU A 206 -2.66 26.81 5.02
C LEU A 206 -1.49 27.72 4.65
N THR A 207 -0.82 28.29 5.65
CA THR A 207 0.30 29.22 5.45
C THR A 207 1.61 28.59 5.90
N PHE A 208 2.58 28.51 4.99
CA PHE A 208 3.96 28.16 5.28
C PHE A 208 4.83 29.41 5.37
N ALA A 209 5.84 29.39 6.23
CA ALA A 209 6.95 30.36 6.15
C ALA A 209 7.72 30.23 4.82
N ASP A 210 8.53 31.25 4.51
CA ASP A 210 9.38 31.26 3.32
C ASP A 210 10.27 30.00 3.28
N SER A 211 9.96 29.13 2.32
CA SER A 211 10.60 27.83 2.15
C SER A 211 11.68 27.86 1.07
N SER A 212 12.01 29.02 0.49
CA SER A 212 13.04 29.17 -0.55
C SER A 212 14.44 28.70 -0.10
N GLY A 213 14.73 28.76 1.20
CA GLY A 213 15.95 28.22 1.80
C GLY A 213 15.95 26.72 2.11
N ALA A 214 14.80 26.03 1.99
CA ALA A 214 14.65 24.62 2.32
C ALA A 214 15.15 23.70 1.19
N LYS A 215 15.84 22.61 1.56
CA LYS A 215 16.56 21.72 0.60
C LYS A 215 15.71 20.56 0.13
N TRP A 216 14.74 20.83 -0.73
CA TRP A 216 13.85 19.80 -1.29
C TRP A 216 14.60 18.79 -2.15
N ASP A 217 14.18 17.51 -2.09
CA ASP A 217 14.52 16.52 -3.10
C ASP A 217 13.68 16.80 -4.36
N LEU A 218 14.28 17.47 -5.34
CA LEU A 218 13.62 17.83 -6.61
C LEU A 218 13.25 16.61 -7.49
N SER A 219 13.58 15.37 -7.09
CA SER A 219 12.99 14.16 -7.68
C SER A 219 11.65 13.74 -7.04
N LYS A 220 11.08 14.59 -6.18
CA LYS A 220 9.79 14.40 -5.50
C LYS A 220 8.84 15.51 -5.86
N THR A 221 7.55 15.24 -5.62
CA THR A 221 6.44 16.15 -5.91
C THR A 221 5.46 16.17 -4.74
N LEU A 222 4.80 17.31 -4.56
CA LEU A 222 3.75 17.54 -3.58
C LEU A 222 2.44 17.80 -4.33
N THR A 223 1.42 17.00 -4.04
CA THR A 223 0.11 17.10 -4.69
C THR A 223 -0.93 17.64 -3.72
N VAL A 224 -1.55 18.75 -4.09
CA VAL A 224 -2.72 19.32 -3.41
C VAL A 224 -3.98 18.58 -3.88
N GLN A 225 -4.81 18.12 -2.96
CA GLN A 225 -6.08 17.43 -3.19
C GLN A 225 -7.23 18.24 -2.57
N ASN A 226 -8.42 18.11 -3.16
CA ASN A 226 -9.66 18.75 -2.69
C ASN A 226 -9.60 20.29 -2.61
N TRP A 227 -8.84 20.93 -3.51
CA TRP A 227 -8.77 22.39 -3.58
C TRP A 227 -9.95 22.99 -4.35
N THR A 228 -10.59 23.99 -3.74
CA THR A 228 -11.72 24.73 -4.31
C THR A 228 -11.37 26.20 -4.51
N GLU A 229 -11.59 26.69 -5.74
CA GLU A 229 -11.42 28.09 -6.14
C GLU A 229 -12.26 29.03 -5.26
N ASP A 230 -11.70 30.20 -4.94
CA ASP A 230 -12.22 31.21 -4.01
C ASP A 230 -12.52 30.76 -2.56
N GLN A 231 -12.34 29.48 -2.21
CA GLN A 231 -12.52 28.94 -0.85
C GLN A 231 -11.19 28.60 -0.18
N ASP A 232 -10.31 27.92 -0.90
CA ASP A 232 -9.05 27.38 -0.36
C ASP A 232 -7.82 28.20 -0.76
N ARG A 233 -6.92 28.41 0.20
CA ARG A 233 -5.66 29.13 -0.01
C ARG A 233 -4.48 28.37 0.61
N ILE A 234 -3.46 28.12 -0.20
CA ILE A 234 -2.16 27.65 0.29
C ILE A 234 -1.14 28.74 -0.03
N LEU A 235 -0.44 29.23 0.99
CA LEU A 235 0.53 30.32 0.88
C LEU A 235 1.92 29.84 1.30
N PHE A 236 2.94 30.30 0.58
CA PHE A 236 4.34 30.17 0.96
C PHE A 236 4.95 31.57 1.05
N GLY A 237 5.34 31.98 2.25
CA GLY A 237 5.76 33.34 2.56
C GLY A 237 4.62 34.21 3.12
N ALA A 238 4.99 35.24 3.87
CA ALA A 238 4.06 36.10 4.61
C ALA A 238 3.63 37.33 3.77
N GLY A 239 2.91 37.08 2.68
CA GLY A 239 2.42 38.13 1.76
C GLY A 239 3.38 38.50 0.62
N GLU A 240 4.46 37.72 0.44
CA GLU A 240 5.43 37.80 -0.66
C GLU A 240 5.85 36.37 -1.05
N PRO A 241 6.37 36.12 -2.27
CA PRO A 241 6.70 34.77 -2.76
C PRO A 241 7.81 34.06 -1.97
N GLY A 242 7.48 32.96 -1.30
CA GLY A 242 8.39 32.16 -0.45
C GLY A 242 8.85 30.81 -1.03
N LEU A 243 9.04 30.72 -2.35
CA LEU A 243 9.51 29.52 -3.06
C LEU A 243 10.44 29.89 -4.22
N THR A 244 11.39 28.99 -4.54
CA THR A 244 12.16 29.04 -5.79
C THR A 244 11.37 28.44 -6.96
N GLU A 245 11.74 28.77 -8.21
CA GLU A 245 11.15 28.18 -9.41
C GLU A 245 11.28 26.64 -9.43
N ASP A 246 12.44 26.12 -9.00
CA ASP A 246 12.69 24.68 -8.91
C ASP A 246 11.75 23.99 -7.91
N GLN A 247 11.47 24.61 -6.77
CA GLN A 247 10.50 24.09 -5.79
C GLN A 247 9.06 24.19 -6.32
N LEU A 248 8.68 25.33 -6.90
CA LEU A 248 7.36 25.53 -7.51
C LEU A 248 7.07 24.47 -8.59
N SER A 249 8.08 24.07 -9.36
CA SER A 249 7.96 23.02 -10.38
C SER A 249 7.60 21.62 -9.82
N ARG A 250 7.66 21.44 -8.49
CA ARG A 250 7.28 20.19 -7.79
C ARG A 250 5.89 20.24 -7.19
N LEU A 251 5.20 21.39 -7.26
CA LEU A 251 3.87 21.62 -6.70
C LEU A 251 2.78 21.53 -7.77
N GLY A 252 1.69 20.83 -7.45
CA GLY A 252 0.54 20.71 -8.35
C GLY A 252 -0.74 20.32 -7.64
N PHE A 253 -1.86 20.41 -8.36
CA PHE A 253 -3.22 20.23 -7.87
C PHE A 253 -3.87 19.06 -8.60
N GLU A 254 -4.37 18.08 -7.87
CA GLU A 254 -5.18 16.98 -8.38
C GLU A 254 -6.66 17.35 -8.32
N ASN A 255 -7.32 17.31 -9.49
CA ASN A 255 -8.75 17.60 -9.66
C ASN A 255 -9.23 18.90 -8.95
N PRO A 256 -8.56 20.06 -9.14
CA PRO A 256 -9.04 21.33 -8.59
C PRO A 256 -10.43 21.66 -9.13
N SER A 257 -11.23 22.41 -8.37
CA SER A 257 -12.55 22.88 -8.83
C SER A 257 -12.44 23.72 -10.11
N GLU A 258 -13.58 23.91 -10.80
CA GLU A 258 -13.69 24.61 -12.09
C GLU A 258 -12.82 24.04 -13.24
N SER A 259 -12.07 22.97 -13.00
CA SER A 259 -11.21 22.29 -13.98
C SER A 259 -11.69 20.87 -14.30
N PRO A 260 -11.55 20.40 -15.55
CA PRO A 260 -11.77 18.98 -15.88
C PRO A 260 -10.81 18.05 -15.11
N PRO A 261 -11.24 16.84 -14.70
CA PRO A 261 -10.40 15.91 -13.94
C PRO A 261 -9.01 15.66 -14.55
N GLY A 262 -7.99 15.67 -13.70
CA GLY A 262 -6.58 15.55 -14.05
C GLY A 262 -5.65 16.21 -13.02
N LEU A 263 -4.35 16.15 -13.29
CA LEU A 263 -3.31 16.83 -12.50
C LEU A 263 -2.96 18.17 -13.18
N TYR A 264 -2.71 19.20 -12.39
CA TYR A 264 -2.38 20.56 -12.83
C TYR A 264 -1.11 21.04 -12.12
N SER A 265 -0.23 21.78 -12.79
CA SER A 265 0.93 22.39 -12.12
C SER A 265 0.51 23.61 -11.31
N ALA A 266 1.32 24.03 -10.34
CA ALA A 266 1.13 25.28 -9.63
C ALA A 266 1.71 26.48 -10.40
N LYS A 267 1.07 27.65 -10.21
CA LYS A 267 1.67 28.98 -10.38
C LYS A 267 1.76 29.65 -9.00
N LEU A 268 2.74 30.54 -8.82
CA LEU A 268 2.93 31.34 -7.61
C LEU A 268 2.46 32.77 -7.88
N LEU A 269 1.61 33.29 -6.99
CA LEU A 269 1.05 34.64 -7.05
C LEU A 269 1.91 35.61 -6.22
N PRO A 270 1.80 36.94 -6.47
CA PRO A 270 2.63 37.94 -5.77
C PRO A 270 2.44 37.97 -4.24
N ASP A 271 1.30 37.52 -3.71
CA ASP A 271 1.03 37.45 -2.27
C ASP A 271 1.55 36.16 -1.61
N GLY A 272 2.29 35.33 -2.34
CA GLY A 272 2.80 34.03 -1.90
C GLY A 272 1.80 32.88 -2.07
N GLN A 273 0.57 33.12 -2.52
CA GLN A 273 -0.39 32.04 -2.77
C GLN A 273 0.00 31.19 -3.99
N ILE A 274 -0.12 29.86 -3.86
CA ILE A 274 -0.11 28.95 -5.01
C ILE A 274 -1.54 28.70 -5.52
N ALA A 275 -1.67 28.53 -6.83
CA ALA A 275 -2.94 28.22 -7.49
C ALA A 275 -2.73 27.28 -8.70
N PRO A 276 -3.77 26.59 -9.20
CA PRO A 276 -3.68 25.81 -10.43
C PRO A 276 -3.28 26.66 -11.65
N ASP A 277 -2.46 26.07 -12.53
CA ASP A 277 -1.98 26.67 -13.78
C ASP A 277 -2.41 25.83 -14.99
N ARG A 278 -1.48 25.05 -15.57
CA ARG A 278 -1.73 24.21 -16.74
C ARG A 278 -1.92 22.75 -16.36
N LYS A 279 -2.70 22.03 -17.16
CA LYS A 279 -2.82 20.57 -17.03
C LYS A 279 -1.46 19.90 -17.28
N VAL A 280 -1.10 18.97 -16.41
CA VAL A 280 0.11 18.15 -16.53
C VAL A 280 -0.20 16.98 -17.46
N GLU A 281 0.69 16.77 -18.42
CA GLU A 281 0.68 15.61 -19.33
C GLU A 281 1.94 14.77 -19.09
N ALA A 282 1.89 13.48 -19.42
CA ALA A 282 3.03 12.60 -19.23
C ALA A 282 4.18 12.96 -20.18
N VAL A 283 5.38 13.17 -19.64
CA VAL A 283 6.59 13.50 -20.39
C VAL A 283 7.33 12.21 -20.74
N ASN A 284 7.46 11.93 -22.05
CA ASN A 284 8.12 10.73 -22.59
C ASN A 284 7.66 9.41 -21.94
N PRO A 285 6.34 9.12 -21.90
CA PRO A 285 5.84 7.93 -21.24
C PRO A 285 6.35 6.65 -21.95
N PRO A 286 6.78 5.61 -21.21
CA PRO A 286 7.33 4.37 -21.79
C PRO A 286 6.30 3.50 -22.53
N PHE A 287 5.02 3.84 -22.43
CA PHE A 287 3.91 3.26 -23.18
C PHE A 287 2.80 4.30 -23.35
N ASP A 288 1.90 4.09 -24.31
CA ASP A 288 0.78 4.99 -24.56
C ASP A 288 -0.17 5.06 -23.36
N VAL A 289 -0.28 6.23 -22.73
CA VAL A 289 -1.15 6.49 -21.57
C VAL A 289 -2.52 7.10 -21.94
N THR A 290 -2.80 7.32 -23.23
CA THR A 290 -4.06 7.92 -23.68
C THR A 290 -5.28 7.09 -23.26
N ALA A 291 -6.44 7.76 -23.13
CA ALA A 291 -7.70 7.09 -22.80
C ALA A 291 -8.04 5.95 -23.79
N ALA A 292 -7.71 6.11 -25.08
CA ALA A 292 -7.88 5.08 -26.11
C ALA A 292 -7.00 3.85 -25.83
N ALA A 293 -5.70 4.03 -25.59
CA ALA A 293 -4.81 2.92 -25.28
C ALA A 293 -5.16 2.23 -23.95
N ARG A 294 -5.60 2.99 -22.93
CA ARG A 294 -6.14 2.44 -21.69
C ARG A 294 -7.40 1.59 -21.95
N ALA A 295 -8.30 2.03 -22.83
CA ALA A 295 -9.50 1.27 -23.20
C ALA A 295 -9.18 -0.01 -23.99
N GLU A 296 -8.21 0.02 -24.92
CA GLU A 296 -7.78 -1.20 -25.63
C GLU A 296 -7.11 -2.20 -24.69
N ARG A 297 -6.24 -1.75 -23.77
CA ARG A 297 -5.65 -2.62 -22.74
C ARG A 297 -6.70 -3.22 -21.83
N ARG A 298 -7.76 -2.49 -21.50
CA ARG A 298 -8.85 -2.95 -20.63
C ARG A 298 -9.53 -4.22 -21.18
N LYS A 299 -9.78 -4.28 -22.48
CA LYS A 299 -10.33 -5.47 -23.17
C LYS A 299 -9.48 -6.73 -23.01
N LEU A 300 -8.18 -6.59 -22.69
CA LEU A 300 -7.27 -7.71 -22.51
C LEU A 300 -7.38 -8.38 -21.12
N TYR A 301 -7.90 -7.68 -20.10
CA TYR A 301 -7.97 -8.19 -18.73
C TYR A 301 -9.37 -8.18 -18.11
N GLU A 302 -10.31 -7.38 -18.62
CA GLU A 302 -11.72 -7.43 -18.21
C GLU A 302 -12.49 -8.48 -19.01
N ILE A 303 -12.21 -9.76 -18.74
CA ILE A 303 -12.96 -10.90 -19.32
C ILE A 303 -13.68 -11.68 -18.22
N SER A 304 -14.86 -12.22 -18.54
CA SER A 304 -15.67 -13.02 -17.61
C SER A 304 -15.42 -14.53 -17.77
N GLY A 305 -14.15 -14.95 -17.82
CA GLY A 305 -13.79 -16.30 -18.24
C GLY A 305 -14.31 -17.41 -17.31
N ARG A 306 -14.44 -17.17 -15.99
CA ARG A 306 -15.12 -18.11 -15.09
C ARG A 306 -16.61 -18.23 -15.40
N ALA A 307 -17.28 -17.14 -15.73
CA ALA A 307 -18.69 -17.16 -16.12
C ALA A 307 -18.88 -17.87 -17.47
N ASN A 308 -17.97 -17.68 -18.43
CA ASN A 308 -17.99 -18.40 -19.70
C ASN A 308 -17.80 -19.91 -19.51
N LEU A 309 -16.86 -20.31 -18.65
CA LEU A 309 -16.61 -21.73 -18.35
C LEU A 309 -17.75 -22.40 -17.57
N SER A 310 -18.39 -21.68 -16.64
CA SER A 310 -19.40 -22.25 -15.74
C SER A 310 -20.86 -22.01 -16.18
N GLY A 311 -21.11 -21.12 -17.14
CA GLY A 311 -22.44 -20.77 -17.61
C GLY A 311 -23.17 -21.90 -18.36
N THR A 312 -24.42 -21.65 -18.76
CA THR A 312 -25.28 -22.64 -19.45
C THR A 312 -24.73 -23.13 -20.79
N ASN A 313 -23.82 -22.38 -21.40
CA ASN A 313 -23.13 -22.73 -22.64
C ASN A 313 -21.73 -23.33 -22.39
N THR A 314 -21.53 -23.95 -21.22
CA THR A 314 -20.28 -24.62 -20.87
C THR A 314 -19.93 -25.73 -21.87
N PRO A 315 -18.66 -25.89 -22.25
CA PRO A 315 -18.17 -27.03 -23.02
C PRO A 315 -17.83 -28.25 -22.13
N LEU A 316 -17.93 -28.12 -20.81
CA LEU A 316 -17.59 -29.19 -19.88
C LEU A 316 -18.71 -30.25 -19.87
N ALA A 317 -18.32 -31.52 -20.07
CA ALA A 317 -19.21 -32.66 -19.93
C ALA A 317 -19.29 -33.14 -18.48
N ASP A 318 -20.29 -33.97 -18.17
CA ASP A 318 -20.34 -34.69 -16.89
C ASP A 318 -19.11 -35.62 -16.75
N GLY A 319 -18.57 -35.72 -15.53
CA GLY A 319 -17.34 -36.48 -15.25
C GLY A 319 -16.03 -35.83 -15.73
N THR A 320 -16.04 -34.58 -16.22
CA THR A 320 -14.85 -33.89 -16.74
C THR A 320 -13.77 -33.70 -15.67
N ARG A 321 -12.51 -34.02 -16.03
CA ARG A 321 -11.35 -33.98 -15.14
C ARG A 321 -10.38 -32.90 -15.63
N ILE A 322 -10.06 -31.94 -14.77
CA ILE A 322 -9.21 -30.79 -15.09
C ILE A 322 -7.97 -30.81 -14.18
N SER A 323 -6.78 -30.95 -14.77
CA SER A 323 -5.52 -31.02 -14.02
C SER A 323 -4.65 -29.80 -14.25
N PHE A 324 -4.21 -29.15 -13.17
CA PHE A 324 -3.47 -27.90 -13.17
C PHE A 324 -2.02 -28.13 -12.76
N PHE A 325 -1.08 -27.93 -13.68
CA PHE A 325 0.35 -28.02 -13.41
C PHE A 325 0.97 -26.62 -13.36
N GLY A 326 1.99 -26.47 -12.53
CA GLY A 326 2.73 -25.22 -12.44
C GLY A 326 3.70 -25.18 -11.28
N ASP A 327 4.02 -23.97 -10.85
CA ASP A 327 4.95 -23.71 -9.76
C ASP A 327 4.25 -23.37 -8.42
N SER A 328 4.87 -22.52 -7.59
CA SER A 328 4.34 -22.05 -6.32
C SER A 328 3.01 -21.33 -6.44
N ILE A 329 2.69 -20.69 -7.59
CA ILE A 329 1.43 -19.97 -7.77
C ILE A 329 0.27 -20.97 -7.95
N THR A 330 0.45 -22.00 -8.77
CA THR A 330 -0.49 -23.12 -8.91
C THR A 330 -0.62 -23.89 -7.60
N TRP A 331 0.51 -24.16 -6.95
CA TRP A 331 0.58 -24.86 -5.67
C TRP A 331 -0.29 -24.24 -4.56
N GLN A 332 -0.33 -22.90 -4.47
CA GLN A 332 -1.16 -22.19 -3.48
C GLN A 332 -2.67 -22.43 -3.62
N ASN A 333 -3.14 -23.01 -4.75
CA ASN A 333 -4.53 -23.38 -5.04
C ASN A 333 -5.55 -22.22 -5.05
N VAL A 334 -5.13 -20.96 -4.91
CA VAL A 334 -6.05 -19.83 -4.73
C VAL A 334 -6.88 -19.57 -5.99
N TYR A 335 -6.25 -19.33 -7.14
CA TYR A 335 -7.00 -19.13 -8.40
C TYR A 335 -7.80 -20.37 -8.83
N ILE A 336 -7.32 -21.59 -8.51
CA ILE A 336 -8.07 -22.84 -8.78
C ILE A 336 -9.35 -22.88 -7.95
N SER A 337 -9.28 -22.50 -6.68
CA SER A 337 -10.44 -22.41 -5.78
C SER A 337 -11.46 -21.36 -6.26
N GLU A 338 -10.99 -20.27 -6.88
CA GLU A 338 -11.86 -19.26 -7.52
C GLU A 338 -12.61 -19.79 -8.75
N ILE A 339 -11.97 -20.67 -9.55
CA ILE A 339 -12.61 -21.36 -10.68
C ILE A 339 -13.61 -22.40 -10.15
N GLU A 340 -13.20 -23.23 -9.18
CA GLU A 340 -14.03 -24.26 -8.56
C GLU A 340 -15.30 -23.68 -7.95
N ARG A 341 -15.20 -22.54 -7.25
CA ARG A 341 -16.36 -21.85 -6.66
C ARG A 341 -17.36 -21.43 -7.73
N SER A 342 -16.90 -20.92 -8.88
CA SER A 342 -17.78 -20.55 -10.00
C SER A 342 -18.48 -21.77 -10.58
N LEU A 343 -17.75 -22.87 -10.79
CA LEU A 343 -18.30 -24.13 -11.31
C LEU A 343 -19.37 -24.73 -10.40
N ARG A 344 -19.13 -24.72 -9.07
CA ARG A 344 -20.10 -25.22 -8.08
C ARG A 344 -21.33 -24.34 -7.91
N ALA A 345 -21.20 -23.03 -8.12
CA ALA A 345 -22.30 -22.07 -7.92
C ALA A 345 -23.20 -21.88 -9.14
N SER A 346 -22.66 -21.99 -10.36
CA SER A 346 -23.39 -21.69 -11.60
C SER A 346 -24.39 -22.77 -11.99
N GLU A 347 -25.55 -22.36 -12.51
CA GLU A 347 -26.60 -23.29 -12.95
C GLU A 347 -26.15 -24.23 -14.08
N GLY A 348 -25.23 -23.78 -14.95
CA GLY A 348 -24.73 -24.57 -16.08
C GLY A 348 -23.82 -25.73 -15.70
N THR A 349 -23.18 -25.69 -14.52
CA THR A 349 -22.18 -26.68 -14.10
C THR A 349 -22.41 -27.31 -12.73
N ARG A 350 -23.29 -26.75 -11.88
CA ARG A 350 -23.60 -27.28 -10.53
C ARG A 350 -24.12 -28.73 -10.49
N GLY A 351 -24.61 -29.23 -11.61
CA GLY A 351 -25.15 -30.59 -11.76
C GLY A 351 -24.16 -31.62 -12.33
N LEU A 352 -22.92 -31.23 -12.64
CA LEU A 352 -21.90 -32.08 -13.25
C LEU A 352 -20.89 -32.59 -12.20
N ASP A 353 -20.43 -33.85 -12.29
CA ASP A 353 -19.27 -34.35 -11.52
C ASP A 353 -17.96 -33.82 -12.13
N LEU A 354 -17.60 -32.59 -11.76
CA LEU A 354 -16.36 -31.95 -12.18
C LEU A 354 -15.26 -32.15 -11.15
N GLN A 355 -14.11 -32.66 -11.60
CA GLN A 355 -12.95 -32.93 -10.72
C GLN A 355 -11.76 -32.05 -11.12
N LEU A 356 -11.41 -31.09 -10.25
CA LEU A 356 -10.23 -30.23 -10.41
C LEU A 356 -9.08 -30.78 -9.57
N ARG A 357 -7.88 -30.94 -10.15
CA ARG A 357 -6.69 -31.51 -9.50
C ARG A 357 -5.51 -30.56 -9.60
N ASN A 358 -4.87 -30.27 -8.46
CA ASN A 358 -3.72 -29.39 -8.37
C ASN A 358 -2.43 -30.20 -8.31
N HIS A 359 -1.51 -29.92 -9.23
CA HIS A 359 -0.18 -30.53 -9.37
C HIS A 359 0.91 -29.44 -9.42
N GLY A 360 0.72 -28.36 -8.68
CA GLY A 360 1.67 -27.26 -8.54
C GLY A 360 2.87 -27.64 -7.67
N ILE A 361 4.08 -27.41 -8.18
CA ILE A 361 5.33 -27.73 -7.50
C ILE A 361 5.90 -26.42 -6.92
N ASN A 362 5.93 -26.27 -5.60
CA ASN A 362 6.52 -25.07 -4.99
C ASN A 362 7.99 -24.87 -5.45
N GLY A 363 8.29 -23.69 -6.02
CA GLY A 363 9.58 -23.37 -6.63
C GLY A 363 9.91 -24.16 -7.91
N GLY A 364 8.97 -24.90 -8.50
CA GLY A 364 9.15 -25.71 -9.71
C GLY A 364 9.48 -24.89 -10.95
N GLY A 365 10.13 -25.52 -11.92
CA GLY A 365 10.27 -25.01 -13.30
C GLY A 365 9.67 -26.00 -14.30
N VAL A 366 9.73 -25.71 -15.61
CA VAL A 366 9.11 -26.59 -16.62
C VAL A 366 9.69 -28.01 -16.65
N LEU A 367 10.97 -28.16 -16.36
CA LEU A 367 11.62 -29.48 -16.24
C LEU A 367 11.06 -30.26 -15.05
N SER A 368 10.73 -29.58 -13.93
CA SER A 368 10.07 -30.19 -12.78
C SER A 368 8.66 -30.67 -13.10
N VAL A 369 7.93 -29.95 -13.96
CA VAL A 369 6.61 -30.38 -14.46
C VAL A 369 6.77 -31.58 -15.38
N ARG A 370 7.66 -31.51 -16.38
CA ARG A 370 7.86 -32.58 -17.36
C ARG A 370 8.33 -33.88 -16.70
N ASP A 371 9.43 -33.82 -15.95
CA ASP A 371 10.16 -35.00 -15.45
C ASP A 371 9.64 -35.50 -14.09
N GLY A 372 8.86 -34.67 -13.38
CA GLY A 372 8.49 -34.89 -11.98
C GLY A 372 9.58 -34.44 -11.01
N VAL A 373 9.32 -34.62 -9.71
CA VAL A 373 10.25 -34.29 -8.62
C VAL A 373 10.10 -35.27 -7.47
N GLU A 374 11.22 -35.68 -6.86
CA GLU A 374 11.20 -36.55 -5.67
C GLU A 374 10.62 -35.86 -4.43
N LYS A 375 10.62 -34.52 -4.40
CA LYS A 375 10.01 -33.70 -3.35
C LYS A 375 9.37 -32.46 -3.96
N ALA A 376 8.07 -32.49 -4.19
CA ALA A 376 7.26 -31.28 -4.28
C ALA A 376 6.84 -30.91 -2.86
N ALA A 377 7.12 -29.68 -2.43
CA ALA A 377 7.04 -29.29 -1.01
C ALA A 377 5.70 -29.64 -0.33
N TYR A 378 4.61 -29.69 -1.10
CA TYR A 378 3.29 -30.11 -0.63
C TYR A 378 2.46 -30.52 -1.85
N VAL A 379 2.37 -31.83 -2.15
CA VAL A 379 1.60 -32.39 -3.28
C VAL A 379 0.11 -32.34 -2.96
N ASP A 380 -0.26 -32.72 -1.74
CA ASP A 380 -1.60 -32.58 -1.20
C ASP A 380 -1.56 -32.44 0.33
N ALA A 381 -2.72 -32.29 0.98
CA ALA A 381 -2.82 -32.09 2.43
C ALA A 381 -2.29 -33.24 3.30
N LYS A 382 -2.16 -34.45 2.73
CA LYS A 382 -1.59 -35.66 3.35
C LYS A 382 -0.14 -35.87 2.94
N ASN A 383 0.23 -35.49 1.71
CA ASN A 383 1.55 -35.73 1.09
C ASN A 383 2.39 -34.44 1.04
N ARG A 384 2.79 -33.94 2.20
CA ARG A 384 3.84 -32.91 2.32
C ARG A 384 5.20 -33.48 1.91
N ASP A 385 5.97 -32.71 1.17
CA ASP A 385 7.28 -33.08 0.60
C ASP A 385 7.27 -34.40 -0.23
N GLY A 386 6.12 -34.80 -0.76
CA GLY A 386 5.93 -36.04 -1.51
C GLY A 386 6.53 -36.00 -2.93
N LYS A 387 6.75 -37.19 -3.49
CA LYS A 387 7.11 -37.32 -4.91
C LYS A 387 5.93 -36.94 -5.80
N GLN A 388 6.18 -36.09 -6.79
CA GLN A 388 5.29 -35.89 -7.93
C GLN A 388 5.90 -36.61 -9.14
N ALA A 389 5.11 -37.46 -9.80
CA ALA A 389 5.53 -38.19 -11.00
C ALA A 389 5.66 -37.25 -12.21
N SER A 390 6.16 -37.77 -13.34
CA SER A 390 6.29 -37.00 -14.57
C SER A 390 4.92 -36.55 -15.09
N PHE A 391 4.88 -35.46 -15.87
CA PHE A 391 3.65 -34.94 -16.47
C PHE A 391 2.83 -36.05 -17.17
N ALA A 392 3.50 -36.89 -17.95
CA ALA A 392 2.88 -37.97 -18.72
C ALA A 392 2.26 -39.06 -17.82
N GLU A 393 2.92 -39.42 -16.72
CA GLU A 393 2.38 -40.39 -15.75
C GLU A 393 1.18 -39.81 -14.98
N VAL A 394 1.26 -38.54 -14.55
CA VAL A 394 0.20 -37.89 -13.79
C VAL A 394 -1.08 -37.77 -14.61
N ILE A 395 -1.02 -37.30 -15.87
CA ILE A 395 -2.25 -37.15 -16.69
C ILE A 395 -2.90 -38.49 -17.02
N ALA A 396 -2.10 -39.56 -17.19
CA ALA A 396 -2.60 -40.92 -17.43
C ALA A 396 -3.31 -41.50 -16.19
N VAL A 397 -2.76 -41.27 -14.99
CA VAL A 397 -3.37 -41.66 -13.71
C VAL A 397 -4.62 -40.84 -13.42
N ASP A 398 -4.60 -39.53 -13.73
CA ASP A 398 -5.74 -38.64 -13.55
C ASP A 398 -6.89 -38.94 -14.51
N LYS A 399 -6.58 -39.44 -15.72
CA LYS A 399 -7.48 -39.47 -16.88
C LYS A 399 -8.01 -38.07 -17.18
N ALA A 400 -7.11 -37.08 -17.20
CA ALA A 400 -7.47 -35.69 -17.40
C ALA A 400 -8.14 -35.50 -18.77
N SER A 401 -9.27 -34.81 -18.79
CA SER A 401 -9.95 -34.38 -20.03
C SER A 401 -9.33 -33.08 -20.55
N VAL A 402 -9.00 -32.17 -19.62
CA VAL A 402 -8.36 -30.89 -19.90
C VAL A 402 -7.19 -30.68 -18.94
N VAL A 403 -6.10 -30.12 -19.44
CA VAL A 403 -4.90 -29.82 -18.66
C VAL A 403 -4.51 -28.36 -18.86
N VAL A 404 -4.12 -27.70 -17.78
CA VAL A 404 -3.50 -26.37 -17.79
C VAL A 404 -2.06 -26.50 -17.33
N VAL A 405 -1.12 -25.92 -18.07
CA VAL A 405 0.28 -25.80 -17.66
C VAL A 405 0.63 -24.32 -17.56
N PHE A 406 0.73 -23.81 -16.33
CA PHE A 406 1.10 -22.43 -16.02
C PHE A 406 2.46 -22.43 -15.33
N ILE A 407 3.51 -22.07 -16.07
CA ILE A 407 4.90 -22.24 -15.63
C ILE A 407 5.83 -21.20 -16.27
N GLY A 408 6.97 -20.96 -15.63
CA GLY A 408 8.11 -20.28 -16.24
C GLY A 408 8.75 -19.18 -15.40
N ILE A 409 8.11 -18.71 -14.31
CA ILE A 409 8.68 -17.60 -13.54
C ILE A 409 9.99 -17.99 -12.84
N ASN A 410 10.09 -19.21 -12.32
CA ASN A 410 11.32 -19.71 -11.72
C ASN A 410 12.39 -20.03 -12.78
N ASP A 411 12.01 -20.52 -13.97
CA ASP A 411 12.89 -20.71 -15.13
C ASP A 411 13.52 -19.39 -15.59
N ALA A 412 12.72 -18.33 -15.65
CA ALA A 412 13.18 -16.97 -15.90
C ALA A 412 14.04 -16.43 -14.73
N TRP A 413 13.67 -16.68 -13.48
CA TRP A 413 14.31 -16.04 -12.33
C TRP A 413 15.60 -16.73 -11.83
N TRP A 414 15.58 -18.00 -11.45
CA TRP A 414 16.69 -18.62 -10.70
C TRP A 414 16.96 -20.12 -10.99
N ARG A 415 16.07 -20.84 -11.67
CA ARG A 415 16.25 -22.28 -12.01
C ARG A 415 17.35 -22.56 -13.02
N ASN A 416 17.89 -21.53 -13.68
CA ASN A 416 18.91 -21.61 -14.73
C ASN A 416 18.55 -22.51 -15.93
N THR A 417 17.25 -22.79 -16.15
CA THR A 417 16.73 -23.45 -17.35
C THR A 417 17.16 -22.69 -18.60
N SER A 418 17.72 -23.36 -19.60
CA SER A 418 18.04 -22.70 -20.86
C SER A 418 16.77 -22.47 -21.70
N PRO A 419 16.71 -21.43 -22.55
CA PRO A 419 15.61 -21.22 -23.50
C PRO A 419 15.31 -22.44 -24.37
N LYS A 420 16.34 -23.22 -24.74
CA LYS A 420 16.22 -24.44 -25.55
C LYS A 420 15.55 -25.56 -24.76
N ASP A 421 15.98 -25.79 -23.51
CA ASP A 421 15.41 -26.83 -22.66
C ASP A 421 13.97 -26.49 -22.26
N PHE A 422 13.68 -25.19 -22.08
CA PHE A 422 12.34 -24.70 -21.83
C PHE A 422 11.41 -24.93 -23.04
N GLU A 423 11.86 -24.59 -24.26
CA GLU A 423 11.09 -24.87 -25.48
C GLU A 423 10.87 -26.39 -25.67
N GLN A 424 11.91 -27.19 -25.49
CA GLN A 424 11.82 -28.64 -25.64
C GLN A 424 10.85 -29.25 -24.62
N ALA A 425 10.94 -28.87 -23.34
CA ALA A 425 10.06 -29.41 -22.31
C ALA A 425 8.59 -29.06 -22.53
N LEU A 426 8.27 -27.87 -23.03
CA LEU A 426 6.90 -27.53 -23.44
C LEU A 426 6.43 -28.40 -24.63
N ARG A 427 7.31 -28.70 -25.59
CA ARG A 427 6.99 -29.62 -26.72
C ARG A 427 6.80 -31.07 -26.27
N ASP A 428 7.58 -31.52 -25.29
CA ASP A 428 7.45 -32.84 -24.67
C ASP A 428 6.09 -32.97 -23.95
N ILE A 429 5.70 -31.94 -23.18
CA ILE A 429 4.41 -31.81 -22.51
C ILE A 429 3.24 -31.85 -23.51
N VAL A 430 3.30 -31.08 -24.61
CA VAL A 430 2.29 -31.13 -25.68
C VAL A 430 2.20 -32.53 -26.31
N SER A 431 3.33 -33.19 -26.50
CA SER A 431 3.38 -34.54 -27.08
C SER A 431 2.76 -35.58 -26.14
N ALA A 432 3.04 -35.48 -24.84
CA ALA A 432 2.44 -36.34 -23.81
C ALA A 432 0.91 -36.13 -23.68
N ALA A 433 0.43 -34.89 -23.74
CA ALA A 433 -1.00 -34.59 -23.70
C ALA A 433 -1.73 -35.19 -24.92
N ARG A 434 -1.18 -35.04 -26.13
CA ARG A 434 -1.71 -35.66 -27.36
C ARG A 434 -1.72 -37.19 -27.29
N ALA A 435 -0.66 -37.80 -26.75
CA ALA A 435 -0.59 -39.26 -26.59
C ALA A 435 -1.60 -39.82 -25.57
N ASN A 436 -2.12 -38.98 -24.67
CA ASN A 436 -3.19 -39.29 -23.72
C ASN A 436 -4.56 -38.73 -24.15
N GLU A 437 -4.71 -38.30 -25.41
CA GLU A 437 -5.96 -37.73 -25.96
C GLU A 437 -6.54 -36.59 -25.09
N THR A 438 -5.65 -35.82 -24.45
CA THR A 438 -5.99 -34.80 -23.45
C THR A 438 -5.90 -33.39 -24.05
N ASN A 439 -6.94 -32.58 -23.87
CA ASN A 439 -6.94 -31.19 -24.32
C ASN A 439 -6.04 -30.31 -23.44
N LEU A 440 -5.21 -29.46 -24.05
CA LEU A 440 -4.15 -28.72 -23.35
C LEU A 440 -4.26 -27.21 -23.56
N ALA A 441 -4.13 -26.47 -22.47
CA ALA A 441 -3.87 -25.03 -22.45
C ALA A 441 -2.48 -24.75 -21.87
N LEU A 442 -1.62 -24.06 -22.64
CA LEU A 442 -0.34 -23.53 -22.17
C LEU A 442 -0.53 -22.08 -21.74
N ALA A 443 -0.18 -21.78 -20.49
CA ALA A 443 -0.21 -20.43 -19.95
C ALA A 443 1.21 -19.90 -19.76
N THR A 444 1.47 -18.66 -20.21
CA THR A 444 2.76 -18.00 -19.96
C THR A 444 2.93 -17.72 -18.47
N LEU A 445 4.18 -17.51 -18.03
CA LEU A 445 4.46 -16.81 -16.76
C LEU A 445 3.76 -15.43 -16.69
N THR A 446 3.66 -14.85 -15.50
CA THR A 446 3.06 -13.52 -15.26
C THR A 446 4.12 -12.40 -15.23
N VAL A 447 4.67 -12.07 -14.06
CA VAL A 447 5.59 -10.93 -13.85
C VAL A 447 6.61 -11.24 -12.75
N PHE A 448 7.75 -10.55 -12.79
CA PHE A 448 8.66 -10.43 -11.65
C PHE A 448 8.80 -8.95 -11.30
N ARG A 449 8.25 -8.56 -10.16
CA ARG A 449 7.87 -7.18 -9.81
C ARG A 449 6.87 -6.60 -10.81
N GLU A 450 6.38 -5.40 -10.49
CA GLU A 450 5.15 -4.86 -11.10
C GLU A 450 5.33 -3.61 -11.95
N LYS A 451 6.56 -3.12 -12.16
CA LYS A 451 6.73 -1.92 -12.98
C LYS A 451 6.27 -2.17 -14.42
N PRO A 452 5.39 -1.33 -14.99
CA PRO A 452 4.74 -1.61 -16.28
C PRO A 452 5.59 -1.24 -17.53
N ASP A 453 6.81 -0.77 -17.31
CA ASP A 453 7.71 -0.13 -18.30
C ASP A 453 8.85 -1.05 -18.80
N GLY A 454 8.92 -2.30 -18.33
CA GLY A 454 10.01 -3.23 -18.66
C GLY A 454 11.29 -3.01 -17.85
N SER A 455 11.28 -2.14 -16.83
CA SER A 455 12.47 -1.83 -16.00
C SER A 455 12.67 -2.77 -14.80
N ASN A 456 11.91 -3.87 -14.68
CA ASN A 456 12.14 -4.84 -13.61
C ASN A 456 13.37 -5.72 -13.93
N PRO A 457 14.13 -6.21 -12.92
CA PRO A 457 15.46 -6.80 -13.13
C PRO A 457 15.55 -7.99 -14.07
N ILE A 458 14.45 -8.70 -14.34
CA ILE A 458 14.42 -9.87 -15.24
C ILE A 458 13.29 -9.79 -16.29
N ASP A 459 12.72 -8.62 -16.55
CA ASP A 459 11.67 -8.45 -17.58
C ASP A 459 12.10 -9.01 -18.96
N PRO A 460 13.31 -8.73 -19.49
CA PRO A 460 13.75 -9.30 -20.76
C PRO A 460 13.75 -10.84 -20.80
N LYS A 461 14.00 -11.49 -19.65
CA LYS A 461 13.96 -12.96 -19.55
C LYS A 461 12.53 -13.48 -19.32
N CYS A 462 11.68 -12.73 -18.62
CA CYS A 462 10.25 -13.02 -18.56
C CYS A 462 9.62 -12.98 -19.96
N ASP A 463 9.94 -11.95 -20.75
CA ASP A 463 9.44 -11.79 -22.12
C ASP A 463 9.96 -12.87 -23.07
N GLN A 464 11.25 -13.25 -22.97
CA GLN A 464 11.81 -14.38 -23.71
C GLN A 464 11.07 -15.70 -23.43
N PHE A 465 10.80 -16.02 -22.16
CA PHE A 465 10.16 -17.29 -21.79
C PHE A 465 8.65 -17.29 -22.08
N ALA A 466 7.98 -16.14 -21.96
CA ALA A 466 6.62 -15.96 -22.45
C ALA A 466 6.55 -16.18 -23.97
N GLU A 467 7.48 -15.61 -24.75
CA GLU A 467 7.51 -15.74 -26.21
C GLU A 467 7.76 -17.19 -26.67
N ILE A 468 8.63 -17.94 -25.98
CA ILE A 468 8.80 -19.38 -26.23
C ILE A 468 7.48 -20.12 -26.02
N THR A 469 6.73 -19.78 -24.97
CA THR A 469 5.41 -20.38 -24.71
C THR A 469 4.42 -20.06 -25.83
N ARG A 470 4.36 -18.80 -26.32
CA ARG A 470 3.54 -18.40 -27.48
C ARG A 470 3.93 -19.17 -28.75
N LYS A 471 5.23 -19.27 -29.03
CA LYS A 471 5.79 -20.02 -30.17
C LYS A 471 5.42 -21.50 -30.11
N VAL A 472 5.54 -22.16 -28.96
CA VAL A 472 5.16 -23.57 -28.81
C VAL A 472 3.65 -23.74 -28.99
N ALA A 473 2.83 -22.92 -28.32
CA ALA A 473 1.37 -22.99 -28.44
C ALA A 473 0.91 -22.83 -29.91
N SER A 474 1.39 -21.78 -30.59
CA SER A 474 1.10 -21.51 -32.01
C SER A 474 1.58 -22.65 -32.93
N SER A 475 2.86 -23.04 -32.85
CA SER A 475 3.43 -24.09 -33.71
C SER A 475 2.88 -25.50 -33.47
N THR A 476 2.12 -25.71 -32.38
CA THR A 476 1.46 -26.97 -32.06
C THR A 476 -0.08 -26.88 -32.09
N ASN A 477 -0.66 -25.73 -32.46
CA ASN A 477 -2.10 -25.47 -32.39
C ASN A 477 -2.72 -25.80 -31.00
N THR A 478 -1.96 -25.53 -29.94
CA THR A 478 -2.39 -25.70 -28.54
C THR A 478 -3.01 -24.39 -28.05
N THR A 479 -4.01 -24.44 -27.17
CA THR A 479 -4.63 -23.23 -26.61
C THR A 479 -3.60 -22.44 -25.79
N LEU A 480 -3.53 -21.11 -26.00
CA LEU A 480 -2.63 -20.20 -25.31
C LEU A 480 -3.41 -19.35 -24.30
N VAL A 481 -2.85 -19.17 -23.10
CA VAL A 481 -3.28 -18.18 -22.10
C VAL A 481 -2.11 -17.20 -21.86
N ASP A 482 -2.15 -16.02 -22.48
CA ASP A 482 -1.05 -15.05 -22.46
C ASP A 482 -1.08 -14.16 -21.21
N LEU A 483 -0.85 -14.77 -20.05
CA LEU A 483 -0.89 -14.10 -18.75
C LEU A 483 0.13 -12.97 -18.60
N ARG A 484 1.28 -13.04 -19.30
CA ARG A 484 2.30 -11.98 -19.34
C ARG A 484 1.71 -10.71 -19.94
N LYS A 485 1.04 -10.83 -21.09
CA LYS A 485 0.37 -9.71 -21.77
C LYS A 485 -0.76 -9.14 -20.92
N VAL A 486 -1.56 -10.00 -20.30
CA VAL A 486 -2.69 -9.63 -19.43
C VAL A 486 -2.22 -8.83 -18.21
N PHE A 487 -1.21 -9.32 -17.49
CA PHE A 487 -0.68 -8.65 -16.30
C PHE A 487 -0.03 -7.31 -16.65
N LEU A 488 0.79 -7.24 -17.71
CA LEU A 488 1.37 -5.98 -18.16
C LEU A 488 0.29 -4.96 -18.58
N ALA A 489 -0.75 -5.39 -19.30
CA ALA A 489 -1.85 -4.53 -19.71
C ALA A 489 -2.64 -3.96 -18.50
N TYR A 490 -2.83 -4.77 -17.45
CA TYR A 490 -3.43 -4.31 -16.20
C TYR A 490 -2.52 -3.30 -15.49
N LEU A 491 -1.22 -3.61 -15.33
CA LEU A 491 -0.26 -2.76 -14.64
C LEU A 491 -0.04 -1.41 -15.38
N GLN A 492 -0.03 -1.39 -16.71
CA GLN A 492 0.02 -0.16 -17.51
C GLN A 492 -1.20 0.75 -17.31
N ASN A 493 -2.32 0.23 -16.79
CA ASN A 493 -3.51 1.02 -16.48
C ASN A 493 -3.65 1.40 -14.99
N HIS A 494 -2.97 0.69 -14.08
CA HIS A 494 -3.20 0.76 -12.62
C HIS A 494 -1.93 0.96 -11.78
N ASN A 495 -0.73 0.89 -12.37
CA ASN A 495 0.56 1.08 -11.71
C ASN A 495 1.42 2.12 -12.45
N ALA A 496 0.79 3.20 -12.91
CA ALA A 496 1.37 4.24 -13.73
C ALA A 496 0.79 5.61 -13.32
N GLU A 497 1.24 6.09 -12.16
CA GLU A 497 0.74 7.30 -11.52
C GLU A 497 1.45 8.54 -12.10
N LEU A 498 0.70 9.46 -12.70
CA LEU A 498 1.24 10.71 -13.21
C LEU A 498 1.64 11.63 -12.04
N ARG A 499 2.86 12.15 -12.06
CA ARG A 499 3.39 13.12 -11.11
C ARG A 499 3.46 14.52 -11.71
N VAL A 500 3.60 15.53 -10.85
CA VAL A 500 3.53 16.96 -11.22
C VAL A 500 4.59 17.34 -12.27
N ASP A 501 5.75 16.71 -12.23
CA ASP A 501 6.85 16.91 -13.18
C ASP A 501 6.65 16.16 -14.52
N GLY A 502 5.48 15.56 -14.73
CA GLY A 502 5.14 14.76 -15.90
C GLY A 502 5.70 13.34 -15.88
N SER A 503 6.42 12.94 -14.84
CA SER A 503 6.93 11.56 -14.71
C SER A 503 5.81 10.56 -14.37
N LEU A 504 6.02 9.29 -14.71
CA LEU A 504 5.15 8.20 -14.27
C LEU A 504 5.84 7.41 -13.15
N ASN A 505 5.23 7.42 -11.97
CA ASN A 505 5.67 6.62 -10.82
C ASN A 505 4.98 5.24 -10.81
N SER A 506 5.70 4.22 -10.35
CA SER A 506 5.20 2.84 -10.23
C SER A 506 5.80 2.12 -9.03
N VAL A 507 5.00 1.28 -8.37
CA VAL A 507 5.46 0.41 -7.29
C VAL A 507 5.96 -0.94 -7.83
N SER A 508 6.87 -1.59 -7.11
CA SER A 508 7.41 -2.90 -7.54
C SER A 508 6.57 -4.10 -7.13
N MET A 509 5.57 -3.91 -6.26
CA MET A 509 4.66 -4.94 -5.73
C MET A 509 3.47 -4.26 -5.04
N GLY A 510 2.38 -5.01 -4.84
CA GLY A 510 1.18 -4.59 -4.11
C GLY A 510 -0.08 -4.51 -4.98
N VAL A 511 0.05 -4.31 -6.29
CA VAL A 511 -1.07 -4.07 -7.21
C VAL A 511 -1.75 -5.39 -7.62
N LEU A 512 -0.97 -6.37 -8.09
CA LEU A 512 -1.44 -7.71 -8.46
C LEU A 512 -0.80 -8.83 -7.63
N THR A 513 0.30 -8.56 -6.93
CA THR A 513 1.14 -9.48 -6.17
C THR A 513 1.46 -8.91 -4.80
N TYR A 514 1.69 -9.76 -3.79
CA TYR A 514 2.03 -9.30 -2.44
C TYR A 514 3.54 -9.20 -2.17
N ASP A 515 4.38 -9.88 -2.98
CA ASP A 515 5.85 -9.92 -2.87
C ASP A 515 6.58 -9.64 -4.19
N GLY A 516 5.84 -9.25 -5.25
CA GLY A 516 6.36 -9.07 -6.60
C GLY A 516 6.28 -10.32 -7.48
N VAL A 517 5.84 -11.47 -6.97
CA VAL A 517 5.69 -12.71 -7.77
C VAL A 517 4.35 -13.39 -7.51
N HIS A 518 4.00 -13.63 -6.25
CA HIS A 518 2.81 -14.36 -5.86
C HIS A 518 1.58 -13.45 -5.86
N PRO A 519 0.48 -13.81 -6.56
CA PRO A 519 -0.66 -12.93 -6.71
C PRO A 519 -1.37 -12.61 -5.40
N ASN A 520 -1.85 -11.37 -5.26
CA ASN A 520 -2.80 -10.96 -4.22
C ASN A 520 -4.23 -11.41 -4.60
N ALA A 521 -5.27 -10.92 -3.91
CA ALA A 521 -6.66 -11.26 -4.23
C ALA A 521 -7.03 -10.88 -5.68
N THR A 522 -6.74 -9.64 -6.09
CA THR A 522 -6.99 -9.12 -7.46
C THR A 522 -6.24 -9.93 -8.52
N GLY A 523 -4.96 -10.23 -8.30
CA GLY A 523 -4.16 -11.03 -9.22
C GLY A 523 -4.64 -12.48 -9.33
N ASN A 524 -5.14 -13.09 -8.26
CA ASN A 524 -5.74 -14.43 -8.31
C ASN A 524 -7.08 -14.46 -9.06
N LEU A 525 -7.92 -13.43 -8.92
CA LEU A 525 -9.14 -13.32 -9.73
C LEU A 525 -8.79 -13.17 -11.22
N LEU A 526 -7.80 -12.33 -11.53
CA LEU A 526 -7.31 -12.13 -12.90
C LEU A 526 -6.76 -13.43 -13.51
N LEU A 527 -5.97 -14.21 -12.76
CA LEU A 527 -5.55 -15.55 -13.16
C LEU A 527 -6.74 -16.48 -13.39
N ALA A 528 -7.69 -16.52 -12.43
CA ALA A 528 -8.82 -17.44 -12.46
C ALA A 528 -9.70 -17.23 -13.69
N ASP A 529 -9.99 -15.98 -14.07
CA ASP A 529 -10.78 -15.69 -15.27
C ASP A 529 -10.02 -16.03 -16.56
N HIS A 530 -8.73 -15.74 -16.68
CA HIS A 530 -7.96 -16.05 -17.90
C HIS A 530 -7.69 -17.54 -18.07
N ILE A 531 -7.38 -18.25 -16.98
CA ILE A 531 -7.20 -19.70 -17.00
C ILE A 531 -8.53 -20.42 -17.25
N ALA A 532 -9.65 -19.93 -16.68
CA ALA A 532 -10.98 -20.48 -17.00
C ALA A 532 -11.35 -20.29 -18.48
N GLN A 533 -11.05 -19.13 -19.08
CA GLN A 533 -11.22 -18.94 -20.53
C GLN A 533 -10.32 -19.91 -21.33
N GLY A 534 -9.08 -20.12 -20.89
CA GLY A 534 -8.17 -21.10 -21.49
C GLY A 534 -8.72 -22.53 -21.47
N ILE A 535 -9.31 -22.96 -20.34
CA ILE A 535 -10.00 -24.25 -20.23
C ILE A 535 -11.20 -24.30 -21.17
N TYR A 536 -12.01 -23.23 -21.22
CA TYR A 536 -13.19 -23.15 -22.08
C TYR A 536 -12.83 -23.29 -23.57
N GLU A 537 -11.78 -22.61 -24.05
CA GLU A 537 -11.32 -22.75 -25.45
C GLU A 537 -10.59 -24.08 -25.71
N ALA A 538 -9.87 -24.64 -24.73
CA ALA A 538 -9.27 -25.97 -24.87
C ALA A 538 -10.32 -27.09 -24.93
N SER A 539 -11.43 -26.96 -24.20
CA SER A 539 -12.52 -27.96 -24.16
C SER A 539 -13.34 -28.04 -25.45
N LYS A 540 -13.15 -27.11 -26.39
CA LYS A 540 -13.85 -27.06 -27.69
C LYS A 540 -13.05 -27.66 -28.85
N ARG A 541 -11.82 -28.06 -28.60
CA ARG A 541 -10.91 -28.67 -29.58
C ARG A 541 -11.02 -30.18 -29.54
#